data_AF-A0AAD6JF94-F1
#
_entry.id   AF-A0AAD6JF94-F1
#
_cell.length_a   1.000
_cell.length_b   1.000
_cell.length_c   1.000
_cell.angle_alpha   90.00
_cell.angle_beta   90.00
_cell.angle_gamma   90.00
#
_symmetry.space_group_name_H-M   'P 1'
#
loop_
_entity.id
_entity.type
_entity.pdbx_description
1 polymer ?
#
loop_
_entity_poly.entity_id
_entity_poly.type
_entity_poly.pdbx_seq_one_letter_code
_entity_poly.pdbx_strand_id
1 'polypeptide(L)'
;MSRLDFLTKLNQLLEKLEEQIECGCDGGLQKKRRHDGGDREAYHFLISLYAGTSNLSEQKLKDAEGLLKCFKEWESSCQSYDMRLANVAIRSCLEHDMYEEAESIFDDALKRTKGLFFKAREMFMVFFLKNHRPDLALKHMKAALSEVKEIEWQPDQKTISAFLKYFEDEKDVDGAERLFKIWKQNNRLNSNAYILLLKTHIAAGRLAPEMQQRLEEDNIEINPELENLLDRVSPKLA
;
A
#
# COMPACT_ATOMS: atom_id res chain seq x y z
N MET A 1 -18.69 -30.06 -20.21
CA MET A 1 -17.26 -29.85 -19.91
C MET A 1 -16.97 -30.62 -18.63
N SER A 2 -15.98 -31.53 -18.62
CA SER A 2 -15.71 -32.31 -17.41
C SER A 2 -15.07 -31.40 -16.35
N ARG A 3 -15.22 -31.76 -15.07
CA ARG A 3 -14.57 -31.05 -13.95
C ARG A 3 -13.06 -30.96 -14.13
N LEU A 4 -12.45 -31.94 -14.80
CA LEU A 4 -11.03 -31.97 -15.13
C LEU A 4 -10.67 -30.95 -16.24
N ASP A 5 -11.47 -30.86 -17.30
CA ASP A 5 -11.25 -29.87 -18.37
C ASP A 5 -11.37 -28.43 -17.86
N PHE A 6 -12.27 -28.24 -16.91
CA PHE A 6 -12.49 -26.95 -16.27
C PHE A 6 -11.32 -26.54 -15.37
N LEU A 7 -10.82 -27.44 -14.53
CA LEU A 7 -9.64 -27.19 -13.68
C LEU A 7 -8.39 -26.96 -14.52
N THR A 8 -8.22 -27.68 -15.63
CA THR A 8 -7.10 -27.46 -16.57
C THR A 8 -7.18 -26.08 -17.21
N LYS A 9 -8.36 -25.62 -17.62
CA LYS A 9 -8.54 -24.26 -18.13
C LYS A 9 -8.29 -23.20 -17.05
N LEU A 10 -8.74 -23.45 -15.82
CA LEU A 10 -8.56 -22.52 -14.70
C LEU A 10 -7.07 -22.38 -14.33
N ASN A 11 -6.32 -23.48 -14.33
CA ASN A 11 -4.86 -23.47 -14.14
C ASN A 11 -4.12 -22.77 -15.28
N GLN A 12 -4.52 -22.97 -16.55
CA GLN A 12 -3.94 -22.25 -17.68
C GLN A 12 -4.22 -20.74 -17.64
N LEU A 13 -5.39 -20.35 -17.14
CA LEU A 13 -5.75 -18.95 -16.92
C LEU A 13 -4.93 -18.32 -15.79
N LEU A 14 -4.70 -19.08 -14.71
CA LEU A 14 -3.83 -18.70 -13.60
C LEU A 14 -2.38 -18.49 -14.06
N GLU A 15 -1.81 -19.45 -14.80
CA GLU A 15 -0.44 -19.33 -15.32
C GLU A 15 -0.29 -18.10 -16.24
N LYS A 16 -1.27 -17.82 -17.10
CA LYS A 16 -1.27 -16.63 -17.98
C LYS A 16 -1.43 -15.31 -17.22
N LEU A 17 -2.23 -15.29 -16.16
CA LEU A 17 -2.37 -14.12 -15.28
C LEU A 17 -1.08 -13.89 -14.47
N GLU A 18 -0.43 -14.95 -14.02
CA GLU A 18 0.87 -14.89 -13.34
C GLU A 18 1.96 -14.34 -14.27
N GLU A 19 2.00 -14.79 -15.52
CA GLU A 19 2.90 -14.25 -16.56
C GLU A 19 2.62 -12.77 -16.86
N GLN A 20 1.34 -12.34 -16.93
CA GLN A 20 1.00 -10.94 -17.21
C GLN A 20 1.27 -9.99 -16.04
N ILE A 21 1.15 -10.47 -14.79
CA ILE A 21 1.54 -9.72 -13.60
C ILE A 21 3.08 -9.58 -13.53
N GLU A 22 3.84 -10.57 -14.01
CA GLU A 22 5.30 -10.46 -14.14
C GLU A 22 5.71 -9.54 -15.32
N CYS A 23 5.03 -9.60 -16.47
CA CYS A 23 5.37 -8.84 -17.68
C CYS A 23 5.01 -7.34 -17.66
N GLY A 24 4.16 -6.88 -16.73
CA GLY A 24 3.93 -5.43 -16.50
C GLY A 24 5.14 -4.68 -15.89
N CYS A 25 6.28 -5.36 -15.75
CA CYS A 25 7.52 -4.84 -15.19
C CYS A 25 8.61 -4.63 -16.26
N ASP A 26 8.29 -4.27 -17.50
CA ASP A 26 9.36 -3.95 -18.47
C ASP A 26 9.64 -2.45 -18.52
N GLY A 27 10.54 -2.08 -17.62
CA GLY A 27 11.06 -0.74 -17.41
C GLY A 27 12.20 -0.80 -16.39
N GLY A 28 13.26 -1.52 -16.76
CA GLY A 28 14.61 -1.39 -16.19
C GLY A 28 14.76 -1.70 -14.69
N LEU A 29 15.31 -2.89 -14.40
CA LEU A 29 15.92 -3.30 -13.13
C LEU A 29 15.03 -3.19 -11.88
N GLN A 30 14.28 -4.25 -11.55
CA GLN A 30 14.06 -4.63 -10.14
C GLN A 30 13.43 -6.01 -9.95
N LYS A 31 14.05 -6.76 -9.04
CA LYS A 31 13.59 -7.96 -8.30
C LYS A 31 12.13 -8.36 -8.52
N LYS A 32 11.96 -9.61 -8.96
CA LYS A 32 10.76 -10.46 -8.85
C LYS A 32 9.91 -10.06 -7.64
N ARG A 33 8.87 -9.25 -7.89
CA ARG A 33 7.92 -8.83 -6.86
C ARG A 33 7.20 -10.07 -6.39
N ARG A 34 7.47 -10.52 -5.16
CA ARG A 34 6.70 -11.59 -4.53
C ARG A 34 5.28 -11.07 -4.34
N HIS A 35 4.35 -11.60 -5.12
CA HIS A 35 2.93 -11.41 -4.86
C HIS A 35 2.62 -12.08 -3.52
N ASP A 36 1.94 -11.37 -2.62
CA ASP A 36 1.51 -11.92 -1.33
C ASP A 36 0.55 -13.08 -1.59
N GLY A 37 0.83 -14.27 -1.06
CA GLY A 37 0.09 -15.50 -1.37
C GLY A 37 -1.42 -15.39 -1.09
N GLY A 38 -1.80 -14.49 -0.17
CA GLY A 38 -3.20 -14.21 0.17
C GLY A 38 -4.01 -13.54 -0.94
N ASP A 39 -3.40 -12.68 -1.77
CA ASP A 39 -4.07 -12.07 -2.92
C ASP A 39 -4.36 -13.15 -3.99
N ARG A 40 -3.41 -14.07 -4.22
CA ARG A 40 -3.54 -15.18 -5.18
C ARG A 40 -4.68 -16.13 -4.81
N GLU A 41 -4.83 -16.46 -3.54
CA GLU A 41 -5.94 -17.29 -3.04
C GLU A 41 -7.29 -16.59 -3.17
N ALA A 42 -7.35 -15.27 -2.97
CA ALA A 42 -8.57 -14.47 -3.13
C ALA A 42 -9.03 -14.40 -4.59
N TYR A 43 -8.09 -14.14 -5.53
CA TYR A 43 -8.37 -14.24 -6.96
C TYR A 43 -8.76 -15.67 -7.36
N HIS A 44 -8.05 -16.68 -6.86
CA HIS A 44 -8.40 -18.09 -7.09
C HIS A 44 -9.80 -18.42 -6.57
N PHE A 45 -10.21 -17.88 -5.42
CA PHE A 45 -11.54 -18.10 -4.84
C PHE A 45 -12.64 -17.37 -5.63
N LEU A 46 -12.44 -16.10 -6.03
CA LEU A 46 -13.38 -15.37 -6.89
C LEU A 46 -13.52 -16.05 -8.25
N ILE A 47 -12.41 -16.44 -8.88
CA ILE A 47 -12.39 -17.17 -10.14
C ILE A 47 -13.06 -18.53 -9.98
N SER A 48 -12.80 -19.28 -8.90
CA SER A 48 -13.42 -20.59 -8.65
C SER A 48 -14.93 -20.51 -8.37
N LEU A 49 -15.36 -19.53 -7.57
CA LEU A 49 -16.77 -19.30 -7.25
C LEU A 49 -17.58 -19.01 -8.52
N TYR A 50 -17.01 -18.24 -9.46
CA TYR A 50 -17.70 -17.79 -10.67
C TYR A 50 -17.51 -18.66 -11.91
N ALA A 51 -16.36 -19.31 -12.05
CA ALA A 51 -16.17 -20.27 -13.13
C ALA A 51 -17.12 -21.48 -12.91
N GLY A 52 -17.50 -21.80 -11.66
CA GLY A 52 -18.56 -22.76 -11.33
C GLY A 52 -19.97 -22.34 -11.79
N THR A 53 -20.22 -21.04 -12.05
CA THR A 53 -21.52 -20.50 -12.51
C THR A 53 -21.50 -20.03 -13.98
N SER A 54 -20.37 -20.20 -14.68
CA SER A 54 -20.22 -20.08 -16.14
C SER A 54 -20.73 -18.76 -16.75
N ASN A 55 -20.09 -17.60 -16.50
CA ASN A 55 -20.36 -16.38 -17.29
C ASN A 55 -19.32 -15.22 -17.27
N LEU A 56 -18.05 -15.47 -16.95
CA LEU A 56 -16.97 -14.46 -17.05
C LEU A 56 -15.94 -14.81 -18.11
N SER A 57 -15.57 -13.81 -18.92
CA SER A 57 -14.40 -13.82 -19.80
C SER A 57 -13.26 -13.05 -19.14
N GLU A 58 -12.01 -13.40 -19.44
CA GLU A 58 -10.79 -12.72 -18.94
C GLU A 58 -10.86 -11.18 -19.06
N GLN A 59 -11.54 -10.66 -20.09
CA GLN A 59 -11.71 -9.23 -20.32
C GLN A 59 -12.52 -8.52 -19.22
N LYS A 60 -13.51 -9.18 -18.62
CA LYS A 60 -14.35 -8.59 -17.56
C LYS A 60 -13.62 -8.46 -16.22
N LEU A 61 -12.55 -9.24 -16.00
CA LEU A 61 -11.69 -9.13 -14.81
C LEU A 61 -10.56 -8.11 -15.01
N LYS A 62 -10.31 -7.69 -16.25
CA LYS A 62 -9.40 -6.59 -16.58
C LYS A 62 -10.06 -5.22 -16.50
N ASP A 63 -11.40 -5.19 -16.53
CA ASP A 63 -12.22 -3.99 -16.40
C ASP A 63 -12.67 -3.84 -14.94
N ALA A 64 -12.44 -2.66 -14.36
CA ALA A 64 -12.84 -2.36 -12.98
C ALA A 64 -14.35 -2.50 -12.77
N GLU A 65 -15.16 -2.11 -13.77
CA GLU A 65 -16.62 -2.24 -13.68
C GLU A 65 -17.05 -3.72 -13.64
N GLY A 66 -16.43 -4.56 -14.48
CA GLY A 66 -16.69 -5.99 -14.52
C GLY A 66 -16.31 -6.69 -13.22
N LEU A 67 -15.13 -6.35 -12.65
CA LEU A 67 -14.69 -6.85 -11.36
C LEU A 67 -15.62 -6.39 -10.23
N LEU A 68 -16.02 -5.11 -10.22
CA LEU A 68 -16.91 -4.54 -9.21
C LEU A 68 -18.28 -5.22 -9.24
N LYS A 69 -18.80 -5.52 -10.43
CA LYS A 69 -20.05 -6.28 -10.57
C LYS A 69 -19.94 -7.65 -9.92
N CYS A 70 -18.86 -8.39 -10.17
CA CYS A 70 -18.62 -9.68 -9.53
C CYS A 70 -18.52 -9.57 -8.01
N PHE A 71 -17.82 -8.54 -7.53
CA PHE A 71 -17.72 -8.26 -6.11
C PHE A 71 -19.09 -8.02 -5.48
N LYS A 72 -19.96 -7.21 -6.11
CA LYS A 72 -21.30 -6.88 -5.59
C LYS A 72 -22.24 -8.08 -5.56
N GLU A 73 -22.20 -8.92 -6.59
CA GLU A 73 -22.97 -10.17 -6.61
C GLU A 73 -22.51 -11.13 -5.50
N TRP A 74 -21.20 -11.31 -5.31
CA TRP A 74 -20.65 -12.05 -4.17
C TRP A 74 -21.09 -11.43 -2.83
N GLU A 75 -20.92 -10.11 -2.66
CA GLU A 75 -21.25 -9.39 -1.43
C GLU A 75 -22.72 -9.55 -1.03
N SER A 76 -23.62 -9.61 -2.02
CA SER A 76 -25.07 -9.80 -1.81
C SER A 76 -25.46 -11.21 -1.35
N SER A 77 -24.63 -12.22 -1.66
CA SER A 77 -24.93 -13.63 -1.41
C SER A 77 -24.02 -14.28 -0.36
N CYS A 78 -22.96 -13.58 0.06
CA CYS A 78 -22.01 -14.11 1.02
C CYS A 78 -22.65 -14.31 2.41
N GLN A 79 -22.44 -15.49 2.99
CA GLN A 79 -22.80 -15.76 4.39
C GLN A 79 -21.72 -15.30 5.38
N SER A 80 -20.48 -15.21 4.91
CA SER A 80 -19.32 -14.72 5.66
C SER A 80 -18.53 -13.76 4.78
N TYR A 81 -18.25 -12.57 5.31
CA TYR A 81 -17.55 -11.52 4.57
C TYR A 81 -16.04 -11.75 4.63
N ASP A 82 -15.40 -11.93 3.48
CA ASP A 82 -13.95 -12.09 3.37
C ASP A 82 -13.30 -10.76 2.96
N MET A 83 -12.51 -10.18 3.88
CA MET A 83 -11.80 -8.92 3.65
C MET A 83 -10.81 -8.97 2.48
N ARG A 84 -10.27 -10.15 2.15
CA ARG A 84 -9.33 -10.29 1.03
C ARG A 84 -10.02 -10.01 -0.31
N LEU A 85 -11.30 -10.38 -0.44
CA LEU A 85 -12.09 -10.09 -1.63
C LEU A 85 -12.42 -8.60 -1.73
N ALA A 86 -12.71 -7.96 -0.60
CA ALA A 86 -12.86 -6.51 -0.54
C ALA A 86 -11.56 -5.78 -0.93
N ASN A 87 -10.40 -6.25 -0.47
CA ASN A 87 -9.11 -5.68 -0.87
C ASN A 87 -8.86 -5.74 -2.38
N VAL A 88 -9.27 -6.83 -3.05
CA VAL A 88 -9.18 -6.96 -4.51
C VAL A 88 -10.03 -5.89 -5.20
N ALA A 89 -11.28 -5.71 -4.77
CA ALA A 89 -12.18 -4.71 -5.34
C ALA A 89 -11.70 -3.27 -5.07
N ILE A 90 -11.28 -2.97 -3.83
CA ILE A 90 -10.71 -1.66 -3.45
C ILE A 90 -9.50 -1.34 -4.33
N ARG A 91 -8.58 -2.30 -4.52
CA ARG A 91 -7.39 -2.11 -5.36
C ARG A 91 -7.78 -1.73 -6.79
N SER A 92 -8.68 -2.50 -7.39
CA SER A 92 -9.11 -2.29 -8.76
C SER A 92 -9.77 -0.92 -8.94
N CYS A 93 -10.64 -0.52 -8.00
CA CYS A 93 -11.28 0.80 -7.99
C CYS A 93 -10.23 1.93 -7.91
N LEU A 94 -9.30 1.86 -6.96
CA LEU A 94 -8.26 2.88 -6.78
C LEU A 94 -7.28 2.95 -7.96
N GLU A 95 -7.00 1.84 -8.65
CA GLU A 95 -6.18 1.81 -9.86
C GLU A 95 -6.85 2.46 -11.07
N HIS A 96 -8.18 2.64 -11.02
CA HIS A 96 -9.00 3.29 -12.04
C HIS A 96 -9.60 4.62 -11.57
N ASP A 97 -9.05 5.21 -10.50
CA ASP A 97 -9.50 6.47 -9.91
C ASP A 97 -10.98 6.51 -9.45
N MET A 98 -11.58 5.34 -9.21
CA MET A 98 -12.92 5.15 -8.66
C MET A 98 -12.90 5.23 -7.12
N TYR A 99 -12.65 6.43 -6.60
CA TYR A 99 -12.42 6.64 -5.17
C TYR A 99 -13.67 6.37 -4.33
N GLU A 100 -14.82 6.87 -4.77
CA GLU A 100 -16.08 6.80 -4.03
C GLU A 100 -16.51 5.34 -3.83
N GLU A 101 -16.34 4.50 -4.86
CA GLU A 101 -16.61 3.06 -4.79
C GLU A 101 -15.62 2.36 -3.86
N ALA A 102 -14.33 2.68 -3.97
CA ALA A 102 -13.31 2.11 -3.09
C ALA A 102 -13.60 2.44 -1.61
N GLU A 103 -13.94 3.69 -1.31
CA GLU A 103 -14.30 4.16 0.04
C GLU A 103 -15.58 3.46 0.53
N SER A 104 -16.61 3.34 -0.30
CA SER A 104 -17.84 2.63 0.04
C SER A 104 -17.57 1.17 0.41
N ILE A 105 -16.76 0.45 -0.38
CA ILE A 105 -16.39 -0.94 -0.10
C ILE A 105 -15.62 -1.04 1.22
N PHE A 106 -14.71 -0.09 1.45
CA PHE A 106 -13.91 -0.06 2.67
C PHE A 106 -14.78 0.18 3.92
N ASP A 107 -15.68 1.16 3.87
CA ASP A 107 -16.61 1.48 4.95
C ASP A 107 -17.55 0.31 5.26
N ASP A 108 -18.03 -0.39 4.24
CA ASP A 108 -18.86 -1.57 4.45
C ASP A 108 -18.06 -2.73 5.06
N ALA A 109 -16.80 -2.90 4.67
CA ALA A 109 -15.91 -3.89 5.29
C ALA A 109 -15.65 -3.58 6.78
N LEU A 110 -15.46 -2.30 7.14
CA LEU A 110 -15.30 -1.85 8.53
C LEU A 110 -16.52 -2.17 9.40
N LYS A 111 -17.73 -2.10 8.83
CA LYS A 111 -18.98 -2.41 9.54
C LYS A 111 -19.18 -3.93 9.72
N ARG A 112 -18.72 -4.73 8.77
CA ARG A 112 -19.04 -6.18 8.69
C ARG A 112 -18.01 -7.09 9.33
N THR A 113 -16.74 -6.66 9.40
CA THR A 113 -15.65 -7.48 9.92
C THR A 113 -14.93 -6.82 11.06
N LYS A 114 -14.48 -7.63 12.03
CA LYS A 114 -13.50 -7.19 13.03
C LYS A 114 -12.14 -7.63 12.50
N GLY A 115 -11.21 -6.72 12.38
CA GLY A 115 -9.90 -7.05 11.84
C GLY A 115 -8.99 -5.84 11.72
N LEU A 116 -7.78 -6.11 11.25
CA LEU A 116 -6.81 -5.08 10.91
C LEU A 116 -6.95 -4.78 9.44
N PHE A 117 -7.05 -3.50 9.11
CA PHE A 117 -7.35 -3.03 7.77
C PHE A 117 -6.11 -2.49 7.07
N PHE A 118 -4.92 -2.91 7.52
CA PHE A 118 -3.63 -2.41 7.08
C PHE A 118 -3.49 -2.38 5.57
N LYS A 119 -3.81 -3.49 4.88
CA LYS A 119 -3.63 -3.57 3.43
C LYS A 119 -4.51 -2.57 2.67
N ALA A 120 -5.78 -2.46 3.05
CA ALA A 120 -6.70 -1.47 2.47
C ALA A 120 -6.20 -0.05 2.74
N ARG A 121 -5.83 0.26 3.99
CA ARG A 121 -5.33 1.59 4.37
C ARG A 121 -4.08 1.97 3.59
N GLU A 122 -3.14 1.05 3.40
CA GLU A 122 -1.95 1.29 2.60
C GLU A 122 -2.27 1.58 1.12
N MET A 123 -3.25 0.88 0.53
CA MET A 123 -3.70 1.17 -0.83
C MET A 123 -4.26 2.60 -0.94
N PHE A 124 -5.07 3.03 0.03
CA PHE A 124 -5.53 4.43 0.11
C PHE A 124 -4.37 5.42 0.30
N MET A 125 -3.39 5.13 1.17
CA MET A 125 -2.22 6.00 1.35
C MET A 125 -1.48 6.23 0.04
N VAL A 126 -1.16 5.16 -0.69
CA VAL A 126 -0.47 5.25 -1.99
C VAL A 126 -1.32 6.01 -3.01
N PHE A 127 -2.63 5.76 -3.06
CA PHE A 127 -3.55 6.47 -3.95
C PHE A 127 -3.59 7.97 -3.65
N PHE A 128 -3.70 8.37 -2.39
CA PHE A 128 -3.76 9.78 -2.01
C PHE A 128 -2.47 10.52 -2.25
N LEU A 129 -1.31 9.89 -2.00
CA LEU A 129 0.00 10.50 -2.29
C LEU A 129 0.19 10.73 -3.80
N LYS A 130 -0.19 9.75 -4.64
CA LYS A 130 -0.17 9.92 -6.10
C LYS A 130 -1.06 11.07 -6.59
N ASN A 131 -2.14 11.35 -5.85
CA ASN A 131 -3.09 12.40 -6.15
C ASN A 131 -2.81 13.71 -5.40
N HIS A 132 -1.60 13.91 -4.86
CA HIS A 132 -1.20 15.10 -4.11
C HIS A 132 -2.12 15.48 -2.94
N ARG A 133 -2.64 14.46 -2.23
CA ARG A 133 -3.52 14.60 -1.05
C ARG A 133 -2.88 13.97 0.21
N PRO A 134 -1.74 14.48 0.71
CA PRO A 134 -0.96 13.83 1.77
C PRO A 134 -1.72 13.77 3.09
N ASP A 135 -2.56 14.75 3.41
CA ASP A 135 -3.29 14.77 4.68
C ASP A 135 -4.26 13.58 4.81
N LEU A 136 -4.85 13.12 3.70
CA LEU A 136 -5.67 11.92 3.67
C LEU A 136 -4.82 10.65 3.85
N ALA A 137 -3.64 10.60 3.22
CA ALA A 137 -2.68 9.51 3.46
C ALA A 137 -2.25 9.44 4.94
N LEU A 138 -1.95 10.59 5.55
CA LEU A 138 -1.60 10.68 6.98
C LEU A 138 -2.75 10.25 7.90
N LYS A 139 -4.00 10.55 7.53
CA LYS A 139 -5.19 10.07 8.25
C LYS A 139 -5.26 8.54 8.25
N HIS A 140 -5.01 7.89 7.11
CA HIS A 140 -4.95 6.43 7.04
C HIS A 140 -3.77 5.86 7.83
N MET A 141 -2.58 6.49 7.77
CA MET A 141 -1.40 6.07 8.55
C MET A 141 -1.70 6.10 10.05
N LYS A 142 -2.27 7.21 10.54
CA LYS A 142 -2.63 7.35 11.96
C LYS A 142 -3.67 6.32 12.38
N ALA A 143 -4.67 6.08 11.54
CA ALA A 143 -5.69 5.06 11.81
C ALA A 143 -5.09 3.65 11.88
N ALA A 144 -4.20 3.30 10.95
CA ALA A 144 -3.49 2.01 10.96
C ALA A 144 -2.64 1.84 12.23
N LEU A 145 -1.88 2.85 12.65
CA LEU A 145 -1.09 2.79 13.88
C LEU A 145 -1.94 2.72 15.16
N SER A 146 -3.20 3.16 15.09
CA SER A 146 -4.16 3.06 16.20
C SER A 146 -4.86 1.70 16.25
N GLU A 147 -4.77 0.89 15.19
CA GLU A 147 -5.37 -0.45 15.13
C GLU A 147 -4.53 -1.46 15.92
N VAL A 148 -4.95 -1.67 17.18
CA VAL A 148 -4.46 -2.68 18.15
C VAL A 148 -3.02 -2.47 18.62
N LYS A 149 -2.87 -2.25 19.94
CA LYS A 149 -1.59 -1.98 20.61
C LYS A 149 -0.61 -3.16 20.64
N GLU A 150 -1.12 -4.38 20.45
CA GLU A 150 -0.35 -5.62 20.64
C GLU A 150 0.37 -6.08 19.37
N ILE A 151 -0.01 -5.56 18.21
CA ILE A 151 0.56 -5.99 16.93
C ILE A 151 1.61 -4.99 16.48
N GLU A 152 2.83 -5.50 16.28
CA GLU A 152 3.92 -4.75 15.68
C GLU A 152 3.69 -4.62 14.16
N TRP A 153 2.75 -3.77 13.76
CA TRP A 153 2.56 -3.45 12.35
C TRP A 153 3.56 -2.41 11.88
N GLN A 154 4.12 -2.65 10.69
CA GLN A 154 4.91 -1.69 9.95
C GLN A 154 4.37 -1.59 8.51
N PRO A 155 4.38 -0.40 7.89
CA PRO A 155 3.94 -0.26 6.51
C PRO A 155 4.80 -1.07 5.53
N ASP A 156 4.19 -1.58 4.47
CA ASP A 156 4.91 -2.22 3.36
C ASP A 156 5.93 -1.25 2.74
N GLN A 157 7.03 -1.82 2.21
CA GLN A 157 8.07 -1.06 1.52
C GLN A 157 7.53 -0.18 0.38
N LYS A 158 6.47 -0.62 -0.30
CA LYS A 158 5.77 0.16 -1.33
C LYS A 158 5.19 1.46 -0.76
N THR A 159 4.59 1.37 0.42
CA THR A 159 3.96 2.51 1.11
C THR A 159 5.03 3.46 1.64
N ILE A 160 6.08 2.93 2.26
CA ILE A 160 7.24 3.73 2.71
C ILE A 160 7.86 4.49 1.53
N SER A 161 8.11 3.79 0.42
CA SER A 161 8.68 4.40 -0.80
C SER A 161 7.77 5.49 -1.38
N ALA A 162 6.45 5.33 -1.31
CA ALA A 162 5.51 6.35 -1.77
C ALA A 162 5.59 7.63 -0.93
N PHE A 163 5.69 7.51 0.40
CA PHE A 163 5.88 8.68 1.28
C PHE A 163 7.23 9.36 1.05
N LEU A 164 8.32 8.57 0.95
CA LEU A 164 9.66 9.08 0.63
C LEU A 164 9.64 9.90 -0.65
N LYS A 165 9.16 9.29 -1.73
CA LYS A 165 9.09 9.93 -3.03
C LYS A 165 8.24 11.20 -3.00
N TYR A 166 7.04 11.13 -2.43
CA TYR A 166 6.13 12.27 -2.38
C TYR A 166 6.74 13.49 -1.70
N PHE A 167 7.24 13.33 -0.46
CA PHE A 167 7.75 14.47 0.29
C PHE A 167 9.05 15.02 -0.31
N GLU A 168 9.91 14.16 -0.85
CA GLU A 168 11.12 14.59 -1.56
C GLU A 168 10.79 15.37 -2.83
N ASP A 169 9.89 14.86 -3.68
CA ASP A 169 9.49 15.49 -4.95
C ASP A 169 8.77 16.84 -4.70
N GLU A 170 7.85 16.88 -3.74
CA GLU A 170 7.10 18.09 -3.37
C GLU A 170 7.90 19.05 -2.49
N LYS A 171 9.07 18.65 -2.00
CA LYS A 171 9.91 19.41 -1.06
C LYS A 171 9.13 19.82 0.21
N ASP A 172 8.14 19.01 0.58
CA ASP A 172 7.20 19.29 1.66
C ASP A 172 7.77 18.85 3.00
N VAL A 173 8.69 19.66 3.52
CA VAL A 173 9.32 19.48 4.83
C VAL A 173 8.27 19.45 5.95
N ASP A 174 7.26 20.33 5.87
CA ASP A 174 6.23 20.43 6.90
C ASP A 174 5.36 19.17 6.93
N GLY A 175 5.05 18.59 5.78
CA GLY A 175 4.36 17.31 5.65
C GLY A 175 5.19 16.13 6.16
N ALA A 176 6.49 16.10 5.82
CA ALA A 176 7.41 15.08 6.32
C ALA A 176 7.53 15.12 7.86
N GLU A 177 7.58 16.30 8.47
CA GLU A 177 7.58 16.47 9.93
C GLU A 177 6.25 16.04 10.57
N ARG A 178 5.10 16.25 9.90
CA ARG A 178 3.81 15.71 10.37
C ARG A 178 3.83 14.18 10.40
N LEU A 179 4.36 13.52 9.37
CA LEU A 179 4.51 12.06 9.35
C LEU A 179 5.49 11.57 10.43
N PHE A 180 6.64 12.24 10.56
CA PHE A 180 7.63 11.92 11.57
C PHE A 180 7.03 11.96 12.98
N LYS A 181 6.25 13.02 13.29
CA LYS A 181 5.53 13.15 14.56
C LYS A 181 4.54 12.01 14.79
N ILE A 182 3.83 11.55 13.76
CA ILE A 182 2.93 10.39 13.86
C ILE A 182 3.71 9.14 14.25
N TRP A 183 4.86 8.86 13.61
CA TRP A 183 5.69 7.71 13.98
C TRP A 183 6.27 7.84 15.40
N LYS A 184 6.75 9.02 15.79
CA LYS A 184 7.27 9.31 17.13
C LYS A 184 6.23 9.04 18.22
N GLN A 185 5.01 9.54 18.04
CA GLN A 185 3.91 9.35 19.02
C GLN A 185 3.49 7.89 19.19
N ASN A 186 3.79 7.03 18.22
CA ASN A 186 3.44 5.62 18.24
C ASN A 186 4.66 4.71 18.51
N ASN A 187 5.80 5.28 18.93
CA ASN A 187 7.07 4.56 19.16
C ASN A 187 7.51 3.72 17.94
N ARG A 188 7.32 4.25 16.72
CA ARG A 188 7.66 3.60 15.43
C ARG A 188 8.83 4.26 14.70
N LEU A 189 9.65 5.06 15.39
CA LEU A 189 10.81 5.68 14.76
C LEU A 189 11.87 4.64 14.42
N ASN A 190 12.48 4.82 13.24
CA ASN A 190 13.61 4.05 12.76
C ASN A 190 14.44 4.94 11.82
N SER A 191 15.55 4.39 11.30
CA SER A 191 16.42 5.12 10.38
C SER A 191 15.69 5.63 9.12
N ASN A 192 14.68 4.92 8.62
CA ASN A 192 13.92 5.35 7.43
C ASN A 192 13.12 6.64 7.69
N ALA A 193 12.62 6.84 8.91
CA ALA A 193 11.93 8.07 9.29
C ALA A 193 12.87 9.29 9.22
N TYR A 194 14.12 9.12 9.62
CA TYR A 194 15.14 10.16 9.51
C TYR A 194 15.66 10.34 8.08
N ILE A 195 15.86 9.25 7.34
CA ILE A 195 16.21 9.32 5.90
C ILE A 195 15.17 10.15 5.14
N LEU A 196 13.87 9.93 5.41
CA LEU A 196 12.78 10.72 4.84
C LEU A 196 12.94 12.22 5.11
N LEU A 197 13.09 12.60 6.39
CA LEU A 197 13.23 14.00 6.77
C LEU A 197 14.46 14.63 6.10
N LEU A 198 15.62 14.00 6.22
CA LEU A 198 16.87 14.54 5.69
C LEU A 198 16.83 14.71 4.17
N LYS A 199 16.34 13.71 3.42
CA LYS A 199 16.17 13.83 1.96
C LYS A 199 15.21 14.96 1.59
N THR A 200 14.12 15.11 2.33
CA THR A 200 13.14 16.19 2.11
C THR A 200 13.75 17.58 2.37
N HIS A 201 14.51 17.74 3.46
CA HIS A 201 15.25 18.98 3.76
C HIS A 201 16.25 19.33 2.65
N ILE A 202 17.04 18.35 2.20
CA ILE A 202 17.98 18.50 1.09
C ILE A 202 17.28 18.94 -0.18
N ALA A 203 16.18 18.28 -0.56
CA ALA A 203 15.41 18.60 -1.75
C ALA A 203 14.80 20.02 -1.69
N ALA A 204 14.40 20.46 -0.49
CA ALA A 204 13.91 21.81 -0.21
C ALA A 204 15.03 22.86 -0.10
N GLY A 205 16.30 22.46 -0.11
CA GLY A 205 17.44 23.36 0.13
C GLY A 205 17.48 23.94 1.54
N ARG A 206 16.85 23.27 2.52
CA ARG A 206 16.80 23.71 3.93
C ARG A 206 17.87 23.00 4.74
N LEU A 207 18.63 23.77 5.51
CA LEU A 207 19.52 23.23 6.54
C LEU A 207 18.70 22.76 7.74
N ALA A 208 19.26 21.83 8.50
CA ALA A 208 18.66 21.27 9.71
C ALA A 208 19.75 20.89 10.72
N PRO A 209 20.47 21.88 11.29
CA PRO A 209 21.58 21.65 12.21
C PRO A 209 21.21 20.86 13.47
N GLU A 210 19.93 20.89 13.86
CA GLU A 210 19.39 20.16 15.01
C GLU A 210 19.23 18.64 14.77
N MET A 211 19.35 18.15 13.54
CA MET A 211 19.06 16.75 13.21
C MET A 211 19.99 15.76 13.90
N GLN A 212 21.25 16.13 14.11
CA GLN A 212 22.19 15.29 14.84
C GLN A 212 21.74 15.09 16.29
N GLN A 213 21.39 16.18 16.98
CA GLN A 213 20.87 16.13 18.34
C GLN A 213 19.58 15.30 18.41
N ARG A 214 18.66 15.47 17.45
CA ARG A 214 17.40 14.70 17.39
C ARG A 214 17.65 13.19 17.27
N LEU A 215 18.58 12.76 16.41
CA LEU A 215 18.94 11.35 16.25
C LEU A 215 19.49 10.74 17.55
N GLU A 216 20.34 11.49 18.25
CA GLU A 216 20.89 11.09 19.55
C GLU A 216 19.79 10.97 20.62
N GLU A 217 18.89 11.97 20.72
CA GLU A 217 17.76 11.97 21.65
C GLU A 217 16.79 10.81 21.39
N ASP A 218 16.54 10.48 20.12
CA ASP A 218 15.66 9.39 19.71
C ASP A 218 16.36 8.02 19.69
N ASN A 219 17.64 7.94 20.10
CA ASN A 219 18.46 6.72 20.16
C ASN A 219 18.50 5.94 18.83
N ILE A 220 18.59 6.65 17.70
CA ILE A 220 18.67 6.03 16.38
C ILE A 220 20.13 5.77 16.01
N GLU A 221 20.44 4.54 15.64
CA GLU A 221 21.76 4.17 15.12
C GLU A 221 22.04 4.91 13.81
N ILE A 222 23.14 5.67 13.78
CA ILE A 222 23.61 6.39 12.59
C ILE A 222 24.35 5.41 11.70
N ASN A 223 23.70 5.03 10.59
CA ASN A 223 24.34 4.26 9.53
C ASN A 223 25.06 5.20 8.52
N PRO A 224 25.89 4.67 7.62
CA PRO A 224 26.62 5.50 6.65
C PRO A 224 25.73 6.36 5.73
N GLU A 225 24.49 5.92 5.44
CA GLU A 225 23.55 6.74 4.65
C GLU A 225 23.08 7.96 5.46
N LEU A 226 22.70 7.78 6.72
CA LEU A 226 22.30 8.87 7.61
C LEU A 226 23.45 9.85 7.83
N GLU A 227 24.68 9.37 8.05
CA GLU A 227 25.86 10.22 8.22
C GLU A 227 26.08 11.12 6.98
N ASN A 228 26.03 10.54 5.78
CA ASN A 228 26.16 11.30 4.54
C ASN A 228 25.05 12.35 4.37
N LEU A 229 23.82 12.02 4.74
CA LEU A 229 22.69 12.95 4.66
C LEU A 229 22.81 14.08 5.70
N LEU A 230 23.28 13.78 6.91
CA LEU A 230 23.51 14.76 7.97
C LEU A 230 24.54 15.81 7.57
N ASP A 231 25.67 15.40 7.01
CA ASP A 231 26.73 16.31 6.57
C ASP A 231 26.23 17.36 5.55
N ARG A 232 25.21 17.00 4.77
CA ARG A 232 24.62 17.87 3.74
C ARG A 232 23.63 18.88 4.30
N VAL A 233 22.91 18.54 5.37
CA VAL A 233 21.93 19.45 6.00
C VAL A 233 22.50 20.22 7.19
N SER A 234 23.62 19.75 7.74
CA SER A 234 24.31 20.33 8.89
C SER A 234 25.82 20.34 8.64
N PRO A 235 26.30 21.07 7.62
CA PRO A 235 27.74 21.17 7.37
C PRO A 235 28.42 21.77 8.60
N LYS A 236 29.42 21.07 9.13
CA LYS A 236 30.25 21.60 10.22
C LYS A 236 30.90 22.89 9.72
N LEU A 237 30.58 24.02 10.35
CA LEU A 237 31.23 25.29 10.07
C LEU A 237 32.73 25.11 10.31
N ALA A 238 33.51 25.27 9.23
CA ALA A 238 34.97 25.23 9.26
C ALA A 238 35.55 26.47 9.95
#